data_AF-X1JMN4-F1
#
_entry.id   AF-X1JMN4-F1
#
_cell.length_a   1.000
_cell.length_b   1.000
_cell.length_c   1.000
_cell.angle_alpha   90.00
_cell.angle_beta   90.00
_cell.angle_gamma   90.00
#
_symmetry.space_group_name_H-M   'P 1'
#
loop_
_entity.id
_entity.type
_entity.pdbx_description
1 polymer ?
#
loop_
_entity_poly.entity_id
_entity_poly.type
_entity_poly.pdbx_seq_one_letter_code
_entity_poly.pdbx_strand_id
1 'polypeptide(L)'
;FSILNWIMLSSPFWFDATFTLYRRWRNGEKLSEAHLKHSYQRIVQAGFSHQKVNLFLIVINAFIVLMILIYREIKILQIPLFVLTLSFFYLITKLIDKRVPFK
;
A
#
# COMPACT_ATOMS: atom_id res chain seq x y z
N PHE A 1 5.39 21.81 -8.61
CA PHE A 1 5.38 20.36 -8.33
C PHE A 1 6.26 20.09 -7.12
N SER A 2 5.75 19.39 -6.09
CA SER A 2 6.47 19.13 -4.84
C SER A 2 6.90 17.66 -4.76
N ILE A 3 8.06 17.39 -4.18
CA ILE A 3 8.59 16.03 -3.93
C ILE A 3 7.61 15.17 -3.12
N LEU A 4 6.83 15.81 -2.25
CA LEU A 4 5.85 15.15 -1.37
C LEU A 4 4.71 14.52 -2.16
N ASN A 5 4.30 15.13 -3.28
CA ASN A 5 3.26 14.58 -4.14
C ASN A 5 3.72 13.23 -4.73
N TRP A 6 4.99 13.14 -5.13
CA TRP A 6 5.58 11.91 -5.65
C TRP A 6 5.68 10.82 -4.59
N ILE A 7 6.11 11.18 -3.39
CA ILE A 7 6.18 10.25 -2.24
C ILE A 7 4.79 9.70 -1.90
N MET A 8 3.76 10.56 -1.91
CA MET A 8 2.38 10.13 -1.67
C MET A 8 1.82 9.29 -2.81
N LEU A 9 2.00 9.69 -4.06
CA LEU A 9 1.47 8.95 -5.21
C LEU A 9 2.11 7.55 -5.32
N SER A 10 3.41 7.43 -5.04
CA SER A 10 4.13 6.15 -5.04
C SER A 10 3.93 5.32 -3.76
N SER A 11 3.17 5.83 -2.78
CA SER A 11 2.99 5.18 -1.48
C SER A 11 2.44 3.76 -1.48
N PRO A 12 1.53 3.34 -2.38
CA PRO A 12 1.10 1.94 -2.43
C PRO A 12 2.26 0.98 -2.66
N PHE A 13 3.26 1.39 -3.44
CA PHE A 13 4.39 0.54 -3.81
C PHE A 13 5.43 0.46 -2.70
N TRP A 14 5.92 1.61 -2.22
CA TRP A 14 6.97 1.59 -1.20
C TRP A 14 6.42 1.09 0.14
N PHE A 15 5.18 1.41 0.51
CA PHE A 15 4.56 0.88 1.72
C PHE A 15 4.45 -0.65 1.68
N ASP A 16 3.91 -1.22 0.59
CA ASP A 16 3.76 -2.68 0.50
C ASP A 16 5.11 -3.40 0.43
N ALA A 17 6.11 -2.80 -0.23
CA ALA A 17 7.48 -3.32 -0.23
C ALA A 17 8.10 -3.31 1.17
N THR A 18 8.08 -2.18 1.87
CA THR A 18 8.64 -2.05 3.22
C THR A 18 7.91 -2.97 4.20
N PHE A 19 6.58 -3.02 4.16
CA PHE A 19 5.78 -3.85 5.05
C PHE A 19 5.98 -5.34 4.77
N THR A 20 6.09 -5.75 3.50
CA THR A 20 6.38 -7.14 3.13
C THR A 20 7.78 -7.53 3.58
N LEU A 21 8.79 -6.70 3.33
CA LEU A 21 10.17 -6.95 3.75
C LEU A 21 10.28 -7.08 5.29
N TYR A 22 9.62 -6.19 6.02
CA TYR A 22 9.56 -6.24 7.48
C TYR A 22 8.96 -7.55 7.99
N ARG A 23 7.84 -8.02 7.40
CA ARG A 23 7.22 -9.30 7.79
C ARG A 23 8.11 -10.50 7.47
N ARG A 24 8.77 -10.50 6.30
CA ARG A 24 9.73 -11.56 5.92
C ARG A 24 10.91 -11.63 6.89
N TRP A 25 11.46 -10.47 7.25
CA TRP A 25 12.54 -10.37 8.22
C TRP A 25 12.12 -10.93 9.58
N ARG A 26 10.92 -10.57 10.06
CA ARG A 26 10.36 -11.10 11.32
C ARG A 26 10.13 -12.62 11.29
N ASN A 27 9.79 -13.17 10.12
CA ASN A 27 9.60 -14.60 9.91
C ASN A 27 10.92 -15.36 9.68
N GLY A 28 12.08 -14.69 9.68
CA GLY A 28 13.39 -15.30 9.44
C GLY A 28 13.64 -15.72 7.99
N GLU A 29 12.88 -15.18 7.04
CA GLU A 29 13.06 -15.47 5.61
C GLU A 29 14.28 -14.74 5.03
N LYS A 30 14.95 -15.37 4.06
CA LYS A 30 16.06 -14.73 3.33
C LYS A 30 15.53 -13.62 2.42
N LEU A 31 15.83 -12.38 2.76
CA LEU A 31 15.32 -11.20 2.05
C LEU A 31 15.76 -11.10 0.58
N SER A 32 16.94 -11.63 0.25
CA SER A 32 17.51 -11.62 -1.11
C SER A 32 16.90 -12.65 -2.07
N GLU A 33 16.15 -13.63 -1.56
CA GLU A 33 15.48 -14.62 -2.40
C GLU A 33 14.19 -14.02 -2.99
N ALA A 34 13.92 -14.36 -4.26
CA ALA A 34 12.70 -13.97 -4.95
C ALA A 34 11.47 -14.45 -4.18
N HIS A 35 10.47 -13.58 -4.05
CA HIS A 35 9.27 -13.86 -3.29
C HIS A 35 8.03 -13.38 -4.03
N LEU A 36 6.89 -13.99 -3.71
CA LEU A 36 5.59 -13.62 -4.26
C LEU A 36 4.59 -13.27 -3.14
N LYS A 37 5.06 -12.55 -2.13
CA LYS A 37 4.33 -12.26 -0.88
C LYS A 37 3.73 -10.84 -0.80
N HIS A 38 3.89 -10.05 -1.86
CA HIS A 38 3.24 -8.73 -1.93
C HIS A 38 1.73 -8.86 -1.85
N SER A 39 1.05 -7.85 -1.31
CA SER A 39 -0.38 -7.95 -1.04
C SER A 39 -1.20 -8.19 -2.31
N TYR A 40 -0.87 -7.51 -3.41
CA TYR A 40 -1.53 -7.72 -4.71
C TYR A 40 -1.26 -9.12 -5.28
N GLN A 41 -0.04 -9.66 -5.14
CA GLN A 41 0.32 -10.99 -5.63
C GLN A 41 -0.43 -12.08 -4.87
N ARG A 42 -0.50 -11.96 -3.54
CA ARG A 42 -1.24 -12.90 -2.69
C ARG A 42 -2.73 -12.92 -3.03
N ILE A 43 -3.33 -11.75 -3.27
CA ILE A 43 -4.74 -11.68 -3.70
C ILE A 43 -4.96 -12.43 -5.02
N VAL A 44 -4.08 -12.23 -6.01
CA VAL A 44 -4.16 -12.95 -7.29
C VAL A 44 -4.00 -14.46 -7.09
N GLN A 45 -3.02 -14.89 -6.29
CA GLN A 45 -2.81 -16.32 -5.97
C GLN A 45 -4.01 -16.95 -5.26
N ALA A 46 -4.79 -16.16 -4.52
CA ALA A 46 -6.02 -16.60 -3.88
C ALA A 46 -7.24 -16.68 -4.84
N GLY A 47 -7.04 -16.50 -6.15
CA GLY A 47 -8.06 -16.69 -7.17
C GLY A 47 -8.76 -15.42 -7.64
N PHE A 48 -8.32 -14.24 -7.20
CA PHE A 48 -8.85 -12.98 -7.73
C PHE A 48 -8.27 -12.67 -9.11
N SER A 49 -9.13 -12.25 -10.04
CA SER A 49 -8.72 -11.80 -11.37
C SER A 49 -7.84 -10.54 -11.28
N HIS A 50 -6.79 -10.47 -12.11
CA HIS A 50 -5.94 -9.29 -12.26
C HIS A 50 -6.72 -7.99 -12.51
N GLN A 51 -7.81 -8.05 -13.28
CA GLN A 51 -8.66 -6.89 -13.58
C GLN A 51 -9.27 -6.27 -12.31
N LYS A 52 -9.82 -7.09 -11.41
CA LYS A 52 -10.37 -6.63 -10.12
C LYS A 52 -9.30 -6.00 -9.24
N VAL A 53 -8.10 -6.60 -9.19
CA VAL A 53 -6.98 -6.06 -8.41
C VAL A 53 -6.53 -4.71 -8.98
N ASN A 54 -6.47 -4.58 -10.31
CA ASN A 54 -6.11 -3.32 -10.96
C ASN A 54 -7.16 -2.22 -10.70
N LEU A 55 -8.45 -2.56 -10.79
CA LEU A 55 -9.53 -1.61 -10.49
C LEU A 55 -9.45 -1.12 -9.03
N PHE A 56 -9.17 -2.02 -8.09
CA PHE A 56 -8.96 -1.65 -6.69
C PHE A 56 -7.76 -0.72 -6.51
N LEU A 57 -6.66 -0.97 -7.22
CA LEU A 57 -5.48 -0.10 -7.19
C LEU A 57 -5.78 1.30 -7.78
N ILE A 58 -6.62 1.39 -8.81
CA ILE A 58 -7.10 2.68 -9.35
C ILE A 58 -7.89 3.45 -8.29
N VAL A 59 -8.81 2.78 -7.58
CA VAL A 59 -9.60 3.41 -6.50
C VAL A 59 -8.68 3.91 -5.38
N ILE A 60 -7.67 3.14 -5.00
CA ILE A 60 -6.66 3.57 -4.02
C ILE A 60 -5.92 4.82 -4.51
N ASN A 61 -5.48 4.85 -5.78
CA ASN A 61 -4.77 6.00 -6.34
C ASN A 61 -5.68 7.24 -6.40
N ALA A 62 -6.96 7.08 -6.75
CA ALA A 62 -7.92 8.19 -6.72
C ALA A 62 -8.08 8.76 -5.30
N PHE A 63 -8.14 7.89 -4.28
CA PHE A 63 -8.15 8.31 -2.87
C PHE A 63 -6.89 9.10 -2.49
N ILE A 64 -5.69 8.65 -2.90
CA ILE A 64 -4.44 9.37 -2.64
C ILE A 64 -4.44 10.75 -3.33
N VAL A 65 -4.89 10.82 -4.58
CA VAL A 65 -5.00 12.09 -5.32
C VAL A 65 -5.92 13.06 -4.58
N LEU A 66 -7.06 12.58 -4.06
CA LEU A 66 -7.95 13.40 -3.23
C LEU A 66 -7.23 13.93 -1.98
N MET A 67 -6.48 13.10 -1.27
CA MET A 67 -5.68 13.54 -0.12
C MET A 67 -4.65 14.61 -0.53
N ILE A 68 -4.04 14.45 -1.70
CA ILE A 68 -3.07 15.41 -2.26
C ILE A 68 -3.70 16.76 -2.53
N LEU A 69 -4.91 16.78 -3.11
CA LEU A 69 -5.63 18.02 -3.37
C LEU A 69 -5.96 18.76 -2.06
N ILE A 70 -6.37 18.03 -1.02
CA ILE A 70 -6.76 18.62 0.26
C ILE A 70 -5.56 19.25 0.99
N TYR A 71 -4.43 18.54 1.17
CA TYR A 71 -3.31 19.14 1.89
C TYR A 71 -2.63 20.28 1.11
N ARG A 72 -2.78 20.32 -0.22
CA ARG A 72 -2.21 21.39 -1.02
C ARG A 72 -2.85 22.74 -0.70
N GLU A 73 -4.16 22.74 -0.47
CA GLU A 73 -4.91 23.94 -0.07
C GLU A 73 -4.70 24.25 1.43
N ILE A 74 -4.61 23.21 2.27
CA ILE A 74 -4.46 23.35 3.73
C ILE A 74 -3.18 22.67 4.21
N LYS A 75 -2.06 23.39 4.19
CA LYS A 75 -0.72 22.85 4.52
C LYS A 75 -0.62 22.22 5.91
N ILE A 76 -1.38 22.71 6.90
CA ILE A 76 -1.33 22.16 8.26
C ILE A 76 -1.85 20.71 8.31
N LEU A 77 -2.66 20.30 7.34
CA LEU A 77 -3.19 18.95 7.24
C LEU A 77 -2.22 17.97 6.57
N GLN A 78 -1.06 18.42 6.09
CA GLN A 78 -0.14 17.58 5.34
C GLN A 78 0.34 16.35 6.15
N ILE A 79 0.80 16.56 7.39
CA ILE A 79 1.24 15.48 8.28
C ILE A 79 0.08 14.54 8.65
N PRO A 80 -1.07 15.03 9.15
CA PRO A 80 -2.17 14.13 9.54
C PRO A 80 -2.75 13.35 8.36
N LEU A 81 -2.87 13.95 7.16
CA LEU A 81 -3.32 13.20 5.98
C LEU A 81 -2.30 12.15 5.54
N PHE A 82 -1.02 12.45 5.63
CA PHE A 82 0.02 11.46 5.34
C PHE A 82 -0.08 10.27 6.30
N VAL A 83 -0.18 10.52 7.61
CA VAL A 83 -0.39 9.46 8.62
C VAL A 83 -1.68 8.67 8.33
N LEU A 84 -2.76 9.36 8.00
CA LEU A 84 -4.04 8.74 7.65
C LEU A 84 -3.90 7.80 6.44
N THR A 85 -3.16 8.20 5.40
CA THR A 85 -2.92 7.35 4.22
C THR A 85 -2.14 6.08 4.57
N LEU A 86 -1.13 6.17 5.44
CA LEU A 86 -0.38 5.00 5.91
C LEU A 86 -1.25 4.08 6.77
N SER A 87 -2.07 4.64 7.66
CA SER A 87 -3.05 3.88 8.43
C SER A 87 -4.06 3.19 7.52
N PHE A 88 -4.53 3.86 6.46
CA PHE A 88 -5.43 3.27 5.47
C PHE A 88 -4.79 2.07 4.75
N PHE A 89 -3.53 2.19 4.31
CA PHE A 89 -2.84 1.03 3.72
C PHE A 89 -2.65 -0.12 4.71
N TYR A 90 -2.30 0.18 5.95
CA TYR A 90 -2.19 -0.84 7.00
C TYR A 90 -3.53 -1.56 7.24
N LEU A 91 -4.64 -0.84 7.22
CA LEU A 91 -5.97 -1.45 7.33
C LEU A 91 -6.28 -2.33 6.12
N ILE A 92 -5.99 -1.87 4.91
CA ILE A 92 -6.15 -2.67 3.69
C ILE A 92 -5.32 -3.96 3.78
N THR A 93 -4.03 -3.86 4.13
CA THR A 93 -3.18 -5.05 4.23
C THR A 93 -3.67 -6.01 5.31
N LYS A 94 -4.16 -5.50 6.44
CA LYS A 94 -4.77 -6.33 7.50
C LYS A 94 -6.08 -7.01 7.05
N LEU A 95 -6.91 -6.32 6.26
CA LEU A 95 -8.12 -6.92 5.66
C LEU A 95 -7.75 -8.00 4.66
N ILE A 96 -6.72 -7.77 3.85
CA ILE A 96 -6.16 -8.77 2.93
C ILE A 96 -5.62 -9.96 3.72
N ASP A 97 -4.85 -9.74 4.77
CA ASP A 97 -4.27 -10.80 5.61
C ASP A 97 -5.34 -11.68 6.27
N LYS A 98 -6.50 -11.10 6.61
CA LYS A 98 -7.66 -11.87 7.13
C LYS A 98 -8.24 -12.83 6.08
N ARG A 99 -8.18 -12.47 4.80
CA ARG A 99 -8.70 -13.29 3.68
C ARG A 99 -7.65 -14.22 3.11
N VAL A 100 -6.41 -13.74 3.00
CA VAL A 100 -5.26 -14.39 2.39
C VAL A 100 -4.08 -14.22 3.35
N PRO A 101 -3.84 -15.19 4.25
CA PRO A 101 -2.84 -15.05 5.29
C PRO A 101 -1.43 -14.89 4.71
N PHE A 102 -0.57 -14.18 5.45
CA PHE A 102 0.85 -14.10 5.13
C PHE A 102 1.51 -15.42 5.55
N LYS A 103 1.67 -16.32 4.57
CA LYS A 103 2.45 -17.55 4.71
C LYS A 103 3.90 -17.28 4.37
#